data_AF-A0A920C453-F1
#
_entry.id   AF-A0A920C453-F1
#
_cell.length_a   1.000
_cell.length_b   1.000
_cell.length_c   1.000
_cell.angle_alpha   90.00
_cell.angle_beta   90.00
_cell.angle_gamma   90.00
#
_symmetry.space_group_name_H-M   'P 1'
#
loop_
_entity.id
_entity.type
_entity.pdbx_description
1 polymer ?
#
loop_
_entity_poly.entity_id
_entity_poly.type
_entity_poly.pdbx_seq_one_letter_code
_entity_poly.pdbx_strand_id
1 'polypeptide(L)'
;MVLENIKKQELLEKEEERIVVLISLVHVSSLLRIVFPDRKEAKQAEKQIKQLSKNLPVSQAVKTTIDSINATIFAASSSASRS
;
A
#
# COMPACT_ATOMS: atom_id res chain seq x y z
N MET A 1 -26.90 18.21 -10.30
CA MET A 1 -26.37 18.47 -11.66
C MET A 1 -25.59 17.23 -12.12
N VAL A 2 -25.82 16.66 -13.31
CA VAL A 2 -25.14 15.40 -13.73
C VAL A 2 -23.61 15.52 -13.69
N LEU A 3 -23.08 16.70 -14.02
CA LEU A 3 -21.64 17.00 -13.98
C LEU A 3 -21.05 17.03 -12.56
N GLU A 4 -21.83 17.43 -11.54
CA GLU A 4 -21.38 17.36 -10.13
C GLU A 4 -21.29 15.92 -9.65
N ASN A 5 -22.21 15.06 -10.10
CA ASN A 5 -22.19 13.65 -9.76
C ASN A 5 -20.98 12.94 -10.38
N ILE A 6 -20.63 13.25 -11.64
CA ILE A 6 -19.44 12.71 -12.31
C ILE A 6 -18.17 13.13 -11.57
N LYS A 7 -18.02 14.42 -11.22
CA LYS A 7 -16.86 14.90 -10.45
C LYS A 7 -16.76 14.23 -9.08
N LYS A 8 -17.89 14.04 -8.39
CA LYS A 8 -17.93 13.39 -7.08
C LYS A 8 -17.52 11.92 -7.19
N GLN A 9 -17.93 11.24 -8.26
CA GLN A 9 -17.59 9.85 -8.54
C GLN A 9 -16.10 9.69 -8.86
N GLU A 10 -15.53 10.58 -9.68
CA GLU A 10 -14.09 10.62 -9.97
C GLU A 10 -13.24 10.92 -8.73
N LEU A 11 -13.75 11.75 -7.81
CA LEU A 11 -13.10 12.01 -6.51
C LEU A 11 -13.13 10.79 -5.59
N LEU A 12 -14.27 10.08 -5.55
CA LEU A 12 -14.40 8.84 -4.79
C LEU A 12 -13.44 7.76 -5.31
N GLU A 13 -13.33 7.61 -6.64
CA GLU A 13 -12.39 6.69 -7.27
C GLU A 13 -10.93 7.02 -6.90
N LYS A 14 -10.54 8.30 -6.92
CA LYS A 14 -9.20 8.74 -6.48
C LYS A 14 -8.95 8.50 -4.99
N GLU A 15 -9.97 8.62 -4.16
CA GLU A 15 -9.85 8.37 -2.72
C GLU A 15 -9.69 6.86 -2.45
N GLU A 16 -10.47 6.02 -3.12
CA GLU A 16 -10.33 4.57 -3.08
C GLU A 16 -8.95 4.12 -3.54
N GLU A 17 -8.43 4.67 -4.65
CA GLU A 17 -7.06 4.41 -5.11
C GLU A 17 -6.01 4.77 -4.06
N ARG A 18 -6.13 5.94 -3.41
CA ARG A 18 -5.21 6.37 -2.35
C ARG A 18 -5.25 5.45 -1.13
N ILE A 19 -6.45 4.99 -0.75
CA ILE A 19 -6.61 4.03 0.34
C ILE A 19 -5.90 2.71 -0.01
N VAL A 20 -6.05 2.23 -1.26
CA VAL A 20 -5.37 1.03 -1.73
C VAL A 20 -3.84 1.19 -1.73
N VAL A 21 -3.33 2.35 -2.13
CA VAL A 21 -1.88 2.65 -2.06
C VAL A 21 -1.40 2.60 -0.60
N LEU A 22 -2.09 3.31 0.30
CA LEU A 22 -1.72 3.39 1.71
C LEU A 22 -1.70 2.02 2.37
N ILE A 23 -2.76 1.23 2.19
CA ILE A 23 -2.87 -0.10 2.81
C ILE A 23 -1.81 -1.05 2.24
N SER A 24 -1.46 -0.91 0.96
CA SER A 24 -0.39 -1.68 0.32
C SER A 24 0.98 -1.35 0.89
N LEU A 25 1.27 -0.06 1.15
CA LEU A 25 2.49 0.39 1.82
C LEU A 25 2.58 -0.15 3.25
N VAL A 26 1.48 -0.11 4.01
CA VAL A 26 1.43 -0.71 5.36
C VAL A 26 1.72 -2.21 5.31
N HIS A 27 1.19 -2.92 4.31
CA HIS A 27 1.42 -4.36 4.14
C HIS A 27 2.88 -4.69 3.88
N VAL A 28 3.49 -4.06 2.87
CA VAL A 28 4.86 -4.39 2.44
C VAL A 28 5.93 -3.92 3.41
N SER A 29 5.67 -2.88 4.20
CA SER A 29 6.53 -2.46 5.31
C SER A 29 6.36 -3.36 6.54
N SER A 30 5.56 -4.43 6.45
CA SER A 30 5.26 -5.34 7.57
C SER A 30 4.63 -4.67 8.79
N LEU A 31 3.94 -3.54 8.59
CA LEU A 31 3.32 -2.75 9.66
C LEU A 31 1.84 -3.09 9.90
N LEU A 32 1.28 -4.05 9.15
CA LEU A 32 -0.12 -4.48 9.30
C LEU A 32 -0.50 -4.83 10.74
N ARG A 33 0.41 -5.42 11.52
CA ARG A 33 0.17 -5.80 12.92
C ARG A 33 0.14 -4.61 13.89
N ILE A 34 0.68 -3.46 13.46
CA ILE A 34 0.62 -2.20 14.21
C ILE A 34 -0.72 -1.53 13.95
N VAL A 35 -1.18 -1.54 12.69
CA VAL A 35 -2.47 -0.94 12.28
C VAL A 35 -3.66 -1.81 12.68
N PHE A 36 -3.52 -3.13 12.59
CA PHE A 36 -4.49 -4.13 13.02
C PHE A 36 -3.87 -4.99 14.14
N PRO A 37 -3.99 -4.58 15.41
CA PRO A 37 -3.43 -5.32 16.54
C PRO A 37 -4.02 -6.73 16.66
N ASP A 38 -5.30 -6.90 16.34
CA ASP A 38 -5.93 -8.21 16.30
C ASP A 38 -5.38 -9.07 15.14
N ARG A 39 -5.07 -10.33 15.45
CA ARG A 39 -4.44 -11.25 14.50
C ARG A 39 -5.38 -11.69 13.38
N LYS A 40 -6.67 -11.83 13.66
CA LYS A 40 -7.66 -12.26 12.67
C LYS A 40 -7.95 -11.11 11.72
N GLU A 41 -8.11 -9.90 12.25
CA GLU A 41 -8.26 -8.68 11.45
C GLU A 41 -7.05 -8.43 10.55
N ALA A 42 -5.83 -8.52 11.08
CA ALA A 42 -4.61 -8.36 10.27
C ALA A 42 -4.55 -9.37 9.12
N LYS A 43 -4.92 -10.63 9.35
CA LYS A 43 -4.98 -11.68 8.31
C LYS A 43 -6.07 -11.40 7.27
N GLN A 44 -7.21 -10.87 7.70
CA GLN A 44 -8.31 -10.54 6.80
C GLN A 44 -7.95 -9.35 5.91
N ALA A 45 -7.38 -8.30 6.50
CA ALA A 45 -6.83 -7.17 5.76
C ALA A 45 -5.76 -7.63 4.75
N GLU A 46 -4.83 -8.48 5.16
CA GLU A 46 -3.80 -9.02 4.26
C GLU A 46 -4.40 -9.74 3.03
N LYS A 47 -5.45 -10.54 3.21
CA LYS A 47 -6.15 -11.21 2.10
C LYS A 47 -6.82 -10.22 1.15
N GLN A 48 -7.49 -9.20 1.69
CA GLN A 48 -8.17 -8.18 0.89
C GLN A 48 -7.16 -7.35 0.08
N ILE A 49 -6.05 -6.95 0.70
CA ILE A 49 -4.97 -6.21 0.05
C ILE A 49 -4.39 -7.02 -1.12
N LYS A 50 -4.09 -8.31 -0.89
CA LYS A 50 -3.60 -9.22 -1.93
C LYS A 50 -4.58 -9.44 -3.09
N GLN A 51 -5.88 -9.28 -2.87
CA GLN A 51 -6.88 -9.32 -3.93
C GLN A 51 -6.92 -8.01 -4.72
N LEU A 52 -6.96 -6.88 -4.01
CA LEU A 52 -7.02 -5.54 -4.62
C LEU A 52 -5.75 -5.22 -5.43
N SER A 53 -4.58 -5.63 -4.94
CA SER A 53 -3.30 -5.37 -5.59
C SER A 53 -3.09 -6.15 -6.90
N LYS A 54 -3.87 -7.19 -7.18
CA LYS A 54 -3.72 -8.00 -8.40
C LYS A 54 -4.20 -7.29 -9.66
N ASN A 55 -5.14 -6.34 -9.54
CA ASN A 55 -5.90 -5.81 -10.68
C ASN A 55 -5.65 -4.32 -10.95
N LEU A 56 -4.75 -3.66 -10.22
CA LEU A 56 -4.53 -2.21 -10.33
C LEU A 56 -3.16 -1.89 -10.96
N PRO A 57 -3.09 -1.03 -12.00
CA PRO A 57 -1.83 -0.52 -12.55
C PRO A 57 -0.94 0.16 -11.49
N VAL A 58 -1.60 0.79 -10.50
CA VAL A 58 -1.00 1.33 -9.28
C VAL A 58 -0.15 0.30 -8.55
N SER A 59 -0.50 -0.99 -8.57
CA SER A 59 0.25 -2.02 -7.87
C SER A 59 1.66 -2.20 -8.41
N GLN A 60 1.88 -2.01 -9.73
CA GLN A 60 3.21 -2.12 -10.32
C GLN A 60 4.09 -0.94 -9.92
N ALA A 61 3.58 0.29 -10.02
CA ALA A 61 4.32 1.48 -9.62
C ALA A 61 4.63 1.46 -8.12
N VAL A 62 3.63 1.13 -7.29
CA VAL A 62 3.78 0.97 -5.84
C VAL A 62 4.78 -0.13 -5.51
N LYS A 63 4.70 -1.29 -6.17
CA LYS A 63 5.67 -2.38 -6.00
C LYS A 63 7.10 -1.93 -6.34
N THR A 64 7.29 -1.23 -7.45
CA THR A 64 8.61 -0.68 -7.82
C THR A 64 9.14 0.32 -6.78
N THR A 65 8.26 1.17 -6.23
CA THR A 65 8.62 2.08 -5.14
C THR A 65 9.04 1.32 -3.87
N ILE A 66 8.29 0.27 -3.51
CA ILE A 66 8.58 -0.58 -2.35
C ILE A 66 9.91 -1.32 -2.51
N ASP A 67 10.13 -1.91 -3.68
CA ASP A 67 11.38 -2.61 -4.00
C ASP A 67 12.57 -1.64 -3.89
N SER A 68 12.39 -0.40 -4.36
CA SER A 68 13.39 0.68 -4.23
C SER A 68 13.65 1.04 -2.76
N ILE A 69 12.60 1.25 -1.95
CA ILE A 69 12.73 1.56 -0.52
C ILE A 69 13.47 0.44 0.23
N ASN A 70 13.08 -0.82 0.00
CA ASN A 70 13.73 -1.97 0.62
C ASN A 70 15.21 -2.05 0.23
N ALA A 71 15.54 -1.85 -1.05
CA ALA A 71 16.92 -1.82 -1.51
C ALA A 71 17.75 -0.72 -0.81
N THR A 72 17.17 0.48 -0.64
CA THR A 72 17.82 1.59 0.07
C THR A 72 18.04 1.27 1.55
N ILE A 73 17.04 0.69 2.24
CA ILE A 73 17.16 0.30 3.65
C ILE A 73 18.26 -0.76 3.83
N PHE A 74 18.30 -1.77 2.96
CA PHE A 74 19.34 -2.80 2.99
C PHE A 74 20.73 -2.21 2.77
N ALA A 75 20.88 -1.34 1.77
CA ALA A 75 22.14 -0.66 1.49
C ALA A 75 22.61 0.14 2.72
N ALA A 76 21.75 0.99 3.29
CA ALA A 76 22.06 1.79 4.47
C ALA A 76 22.45 0.94 5.69
N SER A 77 21.70 -0.14 5.94
CA SER A 77 21.98 -1.07 7.05
C SER A 77 23.31 -1.79 6.86
N SER A 78 23.63 -2.20 5.62
CA SER A 78 24.90 -2.84 5.30
C SER A 78 26.11 -1.91 5.46
N SER A 79 25.92 -0.61 5.23
CA SER A 79 26.93 0.41 5.45
C SER A 79 27.15 0.68 6.94
N ALA A 80 26.08 0.77 7.73
CA ALA A 80 26.16 0.97 9.18
C ALA A 80 26.81 -0.22 9.92
N SER A 81 26.67 -1.46 9.41
CA SER A 81 27.35 -2.63 9.99
C SER A 81 28.85 -2.71 9.68
N ARG A 82 29.39 -1.86 8.80
CA ARG A 82 30.82 -1.83 8.43
C ARG A 82 31.59 -0.65 9.04
N SER A 83 30.88 0.29 9.68
CA SER A 83 31.44 1.42 10.43
C SER A 83 31.59 1.07 11.91
#